data_AF-A0A9E1RUC5-F1
#
_entry.id   AF-A0A9E1RUC5-F1
#
_cell.length_a   1.000
_cell.length_b   1.000
_cell.length_c   1.000
_cell.angle_alpha   90.00
_cell.angle_beta   90.00
_cell.angle_gamma   90.00
#
_symmetry.space_group_name_H-M   'P 1'
#
loop_
_entity.id
_entity.type
_entity.pdbx_description
1 polymer ?
#
loop_
_entity_poly.entity_id
_entity_poly.type
_entity_poly.pdbx_seq_one_letter_code
_entity_poly.pdbx_strand_id
1 'polypeptide(L)'
;GIAVALMGRNHPFGIFLAALLFGALYQGGQELAFDMPNINRDMVVVIQGLVILFSGALENMFRPRIEALFMRRARSAPAAAE
;
A
#
# COMPACT_ATOMS: atom_id res chain seq x y z
N GLY A 1 -2.35 -0.99 -12.29
CA GLY A 1 -3.79 -0.85 -11.97
C GLY A 1 -4.27 -1.94 -11.03
N ILE A 2 -4.34 -3.19 -11.52
CA ILE A 2 -4.95 -4.32 -10.79
C ILE A 2 -4.23 -4.63 -9.46
N ALA A 3 -2.90 -4.74 -9.46
CA ALA A 3 -2.12 -5.03 -8.24
C ALA A 3 -2.29 -3.95 -7.15
N VAL A 4 -2.34 -2.68 -7.55
CA VAL A 4 -2.53 -1.53 -6.66
C VAL A 4 -3.94 -1.53 -6.06
N ALA A 5 -4.95 -1.89 -6.86
CA ALA A 5 -6.33 -2.04 -6.38
C ALA A 5 -6.47 -3.20 -5.38
N LEU A 6 -5.77 -4.31 -5.60
CA LEU A 6 -5.77 -5.47 -4.70
C LEU A 6 -5.06 -5.19 -3.37
N MET A 7 -3.98 -4.40 -3.38
CA MET A 7 -3.28 -3.93 -2.17
C MET A 7 -4.17 -3.09 -1.24
N GLY A 8 -5.19 -2.41 -1.77
CA GLY A 8 -6.14 -1.65 -0.97
C GLY A 8 -7.22 -2.49 -0.29
N ARG A 9 -7.28 -3.81 -0.51
CA ARG A 9 -8.23 -4.76 0.11
C ARG A 9 -9.70 -4.32 0.11
N ASN A 10 -10.18 -3.68 -0.96
CA ASN A 10 -11.52 -3.08 -1.05
C ASN A 10 -11.78 -1.88 -0.11
N HIS A 11 -10.78 -1.36 0.61
CA HIS A 11 -10.90 -0.12 1.35
C HIS A 11 -10.61 1.08 0.43
N PRO A 12 -11.60 1.96 0.15
CA PRO A 12 -11.46 2.99 -0.87
C PRO A 12 -10.32 3.97 -0.58
N PHE A 13 -10.04 4.25 0.69
CA PHE A 13 -8.93 5.11 1.09
C PHE A 13 -7.55 4.51 0.78
N GLY A 14 -7.39 3.19 0.95
CA GLY A 14 -6.12 2.51 0.66
C GLY A 14 -5.85 2.46 -0.83
N ILE A 15 -6.90 2.18 -1.62
CA ILE A 15 -6.84 2.21 -3.09
C ILE A 15 -6.48 3.62 -3.58
N PHE A 16 -7.09 4.66 -3.01
CA PHE A 16 -6.84 6.05 -3.39
C PHE A 16 -5.39 6.48 -3.13
N LEU A 17 -4.87 6.24 -1.91
CA LEU A 17 -3.48 6.55 -1.56
C LEU A 17 -2.48 5.81 -2.44
N ALA A 18 -2.74 4.52 -2.69
CA ALA A 18 -1.86 3.71 -3.52
C ALA A 18 -1.91 4.19 -4.99
N ALA A 19 -3.09 4.50 -5.53
CA ALA A 19 -3.22 5.06 -6.88
C ALA A 19 -2.49 6.41 -7.03
N LEU A 20 -2.58 7.28 -6.01
CA LEU A 20 -1.88 8.57 -6.00
C LEU A 20 -0.36 8.39 -6.01
N LEU A 21 0.18 7.53 -5.14
CA LEU A 21 1.61 7.24 -5.06
C LEU A 21 2.15 6.67 -6.38
N PHE A 22 1.45 5.68 -6.94
CA PHE A 22 1.87 5.05 -8.20
C PHE A 22 1.75 6.00 -9.39
N GLY A 23 0.74 6.87 -9.41
CA GLY A 23 0.60 7.93 -10.42
C GLY A 23 1.72 8.96 -10.33
N ALA A 24 2.07 9.41 -9.13
CA ALA A 24 3.17 10.34 -8.89
C ALA A 24 4.53 9.74 -9.28
N LEU A 25 4.80 8.48 -8.93
CA LEU A 25 6.02 7.77 -9.34
C LEU A 25 6.10 7.59 -10.85
N TYR A 26 4.99 7.31 -11.52
CA TYR A 26 4.97 7.16 -12.97
C TYR A 26 5.28 8.49 -13.66
N GLN A 27 4.61 9.58 -13.28
CA GLN A 27 4.85 10.89 -13.88
C GLN A 27 6.22 11.48 -13.51
N GLY A 28 6.56 11.54 -12.22
CA GLY A 28 7.85 12.04 -11.77
C GLY A 28 9.02 11.20 -12.28
N GLY A 29 8.83 9.89 -12.43
CA GLY A 29 9.82 9.00 -13.05
C GLY A 29 10.05 9.26 -14.54
N GLN A 30 9.05 9.76 -15.28
CA GLN A 30 9.20 10.15 -16.68
C GLN A 30 9.98 11.45 -16.83
N GLU A 31 9.71 12.41 -15.93
CA GLU A 31 10.41 13.70 -15.88
C GLU A 31 11.88 13.51 -15.48
N LEU A 32 12.14 12.69 -14.46
CA LEU A 32 13.50 12.30 -14.06
C LEU A 32 14.26 11.56 -15.17
N ALA A 33 13.57 10.74 -15.96
CA ALA A 33 14.19 10.04 -17.08
C ALA A 33 14.54 10.97 -18.26
N PHE A 34 13.98 12.17 -18.29
CA PHE A 34 14.31 13.19 -19.28
C PHE A 34 15.53 14.02 -18.86
N ASP A 35 15.61 14.38 -17.58
CA ASP A 35 16.69 15.23 -17.04
C ASP A 35 17.94 14.46 -16.63
N MET A 36 17.80 13.18 -16.23
CA MET A 36 18.91 12.34 -15.80
C MET A 36 19.05 11.11 -16.72
N PRO A 37 19.99 11.10 -17.69
CA PRO A 37 20.15 9.99 -18.64
C PRO A 37 20.53 8.65 -17.99
N ASN A 38 20.97 8.64 -16.73
CA ASN A 38 21.22 7.42 -15.96
C ASN A 38 19.95 6.81 -15.33
N ILE A 39 18.83 7.52 -15.31
CA ILE A 39 17.55 7.02 -14.77
C ILE A 39 16.61 6.72 -15.93
N ASN A 40 16.31 5.45 -16.16
CA ASN A 40 15.36 5.03 -17.20
C ASN A 40 14.01 4.62 -16.58
N ARG A 41 12.94 4.62 -17.38
CA ARG A 41 11.59 4.15 -17.01
C ARG A 41 11.61 2.76 -16.37
N ASP A 42 12.53 1.89 -16.78
CA ASP A 42 12.66 0.54 -16.22
C ASP A 42 12.98 0.56 -14.71
N MET A 43 13.76 1.53 -14.23
CA MET A 43 14.06 1.67 -12.81
C MET A 43 12.80 2.01 -12.00
N VAL A 44 11.93 2.86 -12.54
CA VAL A 44 10.65 3.23 -11.93
C VAL A 44 9.75 2.00 -11.81
N VAL A 45 9.71 1.17 -12.84
CA VAL A 45 8.95 -0.10 -12.83
C VAL A 45 9.50 -1.07 -11.79
N VAL A 46 10.82 -1.18 -11.64
CA VAL A 46 11.45 -2.01 -10.60
C VAL A 46 11.10 -1.50 -9.20
N ILE A 47 11.18 -0.18 -8.96
CA ILE A 47 10.79 0.43 -7.68
C ILE A 47 9.31 0.14 -7.38
N GLN A 48 8.43 0.30 -8.37
CA GLN A 48 7.01 -0.03 -8.23
C GLN A 48 6.80 -1.51 -7.90
N GLY A 49 7.54 -2.43 -8.54
CA GLY A 49 7.51 -3.86 -8.23
C GLY A 49 7.96 -4.17 -6.80
N LEU A 50 9.03 -3.54 -6.33
CA LEU A 50 9.51 -3.67 -4.95
C LEU A 50 8.49 -3.15 -3.94
N VAL A 51 7.87 -2.00 -4.21
CA VAL A 51 6.81 -1.45 -3.35
C VAL A 51 5.62 -2.41 -3.25
N ILE A 52 5.17 -2.99 -4.37
CA ILE A 52 4.09 -3.99 -4.37
C ILE A 52 4.49 -5.23 -3.56
N LEU A 53 5.71 -5.73 -3.78
CA LEU A 53 6.23 -6.91 -3.08
C LEU A 53 6.29 -6.69 -1.57
N PHE A 54 6.90 -5.59 -1.14
CA PHE A 54 7.00 -5.25 0.28
C PHE A 54 5.63 -4.97 0.88
N SER A 55 4.76 -4.22 0.20
CA SER A 55 3.45 -3.93 0.77
C SER A 55 2.57 -5.18 0.88
N GLY A 56 2.57 -6.06 -0.12
CA GLY A 56 1.85 -7.34 -0.06
C GLY A 56 2.39 -8.27 1.03
N ALA A 57 3.72 -8.33 1.20
CA ALA A 57 4.36 -9.13 2.24
C ALA A 57 4.13 -8.56 3.66
N LEU A 58 4.29 -7.25 3.84
CA LEU A 58 4.07 -6.57 5.12
C LEU A 58 2.61 -6.67 5.57
N GLU A 59 1.65 -6.56 4.65
CA GLU A 59 0.24 -6.71 4.98
C GLU A 59 -0.08 -8.06 5.63
N ASN A 60 0.56 -9.14 5.16
CA ASN A 60 0.41 -10.47 5.76
C ASN A 60 1.08 -10.56 7.14
N MET A 61 2.11 -9.74 7.41
CA MET A 61 2.79 -9.65 8.70
C MET A 61 2.04 -8.76 9.73
N PHE A 62 1.30 -7.74 9.28
CA PHE A 62 0.51 -6.86 10.15
C PHE A 62 -0.83 -7.47 10.60
N ARG A 63 -1.37 -8.44 9.84
CA ARG A 63 -2.62 -9.15 10.14
C ARG A 63 -2.75 -9.64 11.60
N PRO A 64 -1.82 -10.42 12.16
CA PRO A 64 -1.96 -10.91 13.54
C PRO A 64 -1.88 -9.80 14.59
N ARG A 65 -1.13 -8.71 14.33
CA ARG A 65 -0.99 -7.59 15.28
C ARG A 65 -2.22 -6.68 15.28
N ILE A 66 -2.81 -6.43 14.11
CA ILE A 66 -4.02 -5.62 14.01
C ILE A 66 -5.22 -6.38 14.58
N GLU A 67 -5.37 -7.68 14.29
CA GLU A 67 -6.41 -8.51 14.90
C GLU A 67 -6.28 -8.56 16.42
N ALA A 68 -5.06 -8.69 16.97
CA ALA A 68 -4.83 -8.65 18.41
C ALA A 68 -5.21 -7.30 19.04
N LEU A 69 -4.93 -6.18 18.37
CA LEU A 69 -5.30 -4.84 18.83
C LEU A 69 -6.82 -4.63 18.76
N PHE A 70 -7.47 -5.13 17.70
CA PHE A 70 -8.92 -5.02 17.52
C PHE A 70 -9.68 -5.88 18.53
N MET A 71 -9.20 -7.09 18.82
CA MET A 71 -9.76 -7.97 19.86
C MET A 71 -9.62 -7.40 21.28
N ARG A 72 -8.61 -6.57 21.56
CA ARG A 72 -8.51 -5.82 22.82
C ARG A 72 -9.59 -4.74 22.92
N ARG A 73 -9.98 -4.14 21.80
CA ARG A 73 -11.01 -3.09 21.73
C ARG A 73 -12.42 -3.68 21.70
N ALA A 74 -12.62 -4.83 21.06
CA ALA A 74 -13.89 -5.57 21.08
C ALA A 74 -14.24 -6.12 22.47
N ARG A 75 -13.24 -6.52 23.26
CA ARG A 75 -13.43 -6.87 24.68
C ARG A 75 -13.76 -5.68 25.59
N SER A 76 -13.70 -4.44 25.09
CA SER A 76 -14.12 -3.24 25.81
C SER A 76 -15.59 -2.86 25.53
N ALA A 77 -16.32 -3.60 24.68
CA ALA A 77 -17.77 -3.49 24.61
C ALA A 77 -18.37 -4.14 25.86
N PRO A 78 -19.18 -3.41 26.64
CA PRO A 78 -19.35 -3.62 28.06
C PRO A 78 -20.20 -4.85 28.36
N ALA A 79 -19.85 -5.53 29.46
CA ALA A 79 -20.75 -6.29 30.30
C ALA A 79 -21.82 -5.36 30.88
N ALA A 80 -22.77 -4.93 30.05
CA ALA A 80 -23.93 -4.14 30.42
C ALA A 80 -25.17 -4.71 29.70
N ALA A 81 -25.40 -6.00 29.88
CA ALA A 81 -26.70 -6.63 29.71
C ALA A 81 -26.68 -7.94 30.54
N GLU A 82 -27.33 -7.84 31.71
CA GLU A 82 -27.78 -8.88 32.65
C GLU A 82 -26.76 -9.57 33.56
#